data_AF-A0AA96GBV1-F1
#
_entry.id   AF-A0AA96GBV1-F1
#
_cell.length_a   1.000
_cell.length_b   1.000
_cell.length_c   1.000
_cell.angle_alpha   90.00
_cell.angle_beta   90.00
_cell.angle_gamma   90.00
#
_symmetry.space_group_name_H-M   'P 1'
#
loop_
_entity.id
_entity.type
_entity.pdbx_description
1 polymer ?
#
loop_
_entity_poly.entity_id
_entity_poly.type
_entity_poly.pdbx_seq_one_letter_code
_entity_poly.pdbx_strand_id
1 'polypeptide(L)'
;MGKGLTLIAATLLVLALGGAAAIPLTNQPTFCASCHTIRPSYDSWIQSSHKDVTCVDCHVRPGVSGFIQDKVLAGIEDVAITFFGTPTESHNLESHVSSSVCISCHRAILRVTEVSVRDLPAPVKDVGLIMNHREHMEAFEKRGKGEGCTTCHGRVVHGAPIKTYPIVIPRGHVKLDDQPHEPAHPKDSVLWKANMADCLRCHDGEQRYEGEVLSKRCETCHLPDKIGGFLF
;
A
#
# COMPACT_ATOMS: atom_id res chain seq x y z
N MET A 1 30.14 -11.35 41.00
CA MET A 1 29.35 -11.91 39.88
C MET A 1 27.85 -11.98 40.15
N GLY A 2 27.37 -12.37 41.33
CA GLY A 2 25.92 -12.51 41.60
C GLY A 2 25.07 -11.22 41.46
N LYS A 3 25.46 -10.10 42.09
CA LYS A 3 24.67 -8.87 42.10
C LYS A 3 24.45 -8.25 40.70
N GLY A 4 25.47 -8.30 39.83
CA GLY A 4 25.36 -7.79 38.46
C GLY A 4 24.42 -8.62 37.59
N LEU A 5 24.46 -9.94 37.74
CA LEU A 5 23.54 -10.84 37.03
C LEU A 5 22.08 -10.66 37.51
N THR A 6 21.87 -10.46 38.82
CA THR A 6 20.53 -10.16 39.37
C THR A 6 19.98 -8.84 38.86
N LEU A 7 20.80 -7.79 38.77
CA LEU A 7 20.37 -6.50 38.21
C LEU A 7 20.01 -6.60 36.73
N ILE A 8 20.83 -7.28 35.92
CA ILE A 8 20.54 -7.50 34.50
C ILE A 8 19.23 -8.28 34.33
N ALA A 9 19.05 -9.36 35.09
CA ALA A 9 17.83 -10.17 35.03
C ALA A 9 16.59 -9.38 35.45
N ALA A 10 16.68 -8.56 36.51
CA ALA A 10 15.60 -7.70 36.95
C ALA A 10 15.23 -6.65 35.89
N THR A 11 16.23 -6.00 35.26
CA THR A 11 15.99 -5.02 34.19
C THR A 11 15.33 -5.68 32.97
N LEU A 12 15.82 -6.84 32.53
CA LEU A 12 15.22 -7.57 31.42
C LEU A 12 13.78 -8.00 31.72
N LEU A 13 13.50 -8.42 32.95
CA LEU A 13 12.15 -8.76 33.39
C LEU A 13 11.22 -7.54 33.35
N VAL A 14 11.67 -6.38 33.85
CA VAL A 14 10.89 -5.14 33.80
C VAL A 14 10.63 -4.72 32.35
N LEU A 15 11.64 -4.78 31.48
CA LEU A 15 11.48 -4.48 30.05
C LEU A 15 10.52 -5.47 29.36
N ALA A 16 10.61 -6.76 29.68
CA ALA A 16 9.71 -7.77 29.12
C ALA A 16 8.26 -7.55 29.57
N LEU A 17 8.02 -7.29 30.86
CA LEU A 17 6.69 -7.02 31.40
C LEU A 17 6.13 -5.69 30.87
N GLY A 18 6.95 -4.64 30.83
CA GLY A 18 6.57 -3.35 30.25
C GLY A 18 6.25 -3.48 28.77
N GLY A 19 7.07 -4.20 28.00
CA GLY A 19 6.83 -4.49 26.59
C GLY A 19 5.56 -5.31 26.37
N ALA A 20 5.30 -6.33 27.19
CA ALA A 20 4.10 -7.16 27.10
C ALA A 20 2.80 -6.34 27.29
N ALA A 21 2.84 -5.28 28.10
CA ALA A 21 1.72 -4.35 28.28
C ALA A 21 1.67 -3.26 27.19
N ALA A 22 2.81 -2.66 26.85
CA ALA A 22 2.88 -1.52 25.94
C ALA A 22 2.69 -1.91 24.46
N ILE A 23 3.19 -3.06 24.02
CA ILE A 23 3.12 -3.47 22.60
C ILE A 23 1.66 -3.63 22.15
N PRO A 24 0.77 -4.38 22.86
CA PRO A 24 -0.62 -4.49 22.46
C PRO A 24 -1.35 -3.15 22.43
N LEU A 25 -1.07 -2.26 23.40
CA LEU A 25 -1.67 -0.93 23.45
C LEU A 25 -1.24 -0.07 22.26
N THR A 26 0.06 -0.04 21.97
CA THR A 26 0.64 0.74 20.87
C THR A 26 0.43 0.12 19.49
N ASN A 27 -0.21 -1.06 19.42
CA ASN A 27 -0.66 -1.68 18.16
C ASN A 27 -2.10 -1.28 17.82
N GLN A 28 -2.87 -0.74 18.76
CA GLN A 28 -4.26 -0.38 18.51
C GLN A 28 -4.35 0.84 17.58
N PRO A 29 -5.25 0.81 16.57
CA PRO A 29 -5.49 1.98 15.72
C PRO A 29 -5.86 3.25 16.50
N THR A 30 -6.53 3.10 17.64
CA THR A 30 -6.90 4.21 18.55
C THR A 30 -5.69 4.89 19.19
N PHE A 31 -4.60 4.15 19.46
CA PHE A 31 -3.34 4.73 19.93
C PHE A 31 -2.72 5.61 18.84
N CYS A 32 -2.62 5.10 17.61
CA CYS A 32 -2.13 5.87 16.46
C CYS A 32 -2.98 7.14 16.24
N ALA A 33 -4.31 7.02 16.37
CA ALA A 33 -5.24 8.14 16.23
C ALA A 33 -5.18 9.20 17.35
N SER A 34 -4.36 8.97 18.39
CA SER A 34 -4.08 9.98 19.43
C SER A 34 -3.18 11.10 18.91
N CYS A 35 -2.39 10.85 17.86
CA CYS A 35 -1.61 11.85 17.16
C CYS A 35 -2.49 12.55 16.12
N HIS A 36 -2.64 13.88 16.21
CA HIS A 36 -3.50 14.62 15.28
C HIS A 36 -3.08 14.43 13.81
N THR A 37 -1.78 14.27 13.55
CA THR A 37 -1.20 14.09 12.22
C THR A 37 -1.66 12.78 11.56
N ILE A 38 -1.92 11.76 12.38
CA ILE A 38 -2.35 10.42 11.95
C ILE A 38 -3.87 10.28 11.93
N ARG A 39 -4.61 11.19 12.58
CA ARG A 39 -6.07 11.11 12.70
C ARG A 39 -6.79 10.97 11.34
N PRO A 40 -6.44 11.71 10.27
CA PRO A 40 -7.06 11.52 8.95
C PRO A 40 -6.82 10.13 8.36
N SER A 41 -5.65 9.53 8.62
CA SER A 41 -5.32 8.16 8.22
C SER A 41 -6.18 7.13 8.96
N TYR A 42 -6.45 7.35 10.25
CA TYR A 42 -7.41 6.53 11.01
C TYR A 42 -8.84 6.66 10.46
N ASP A 43 -9.28 7.89 10.18
CA ASP A 43 -10.65 8.15 9.70
C ASP A 43 -10.89 7.55 8.30
N SER A 44 -9.85 7.46 7.45
CA SER A 44 -9.92 6.72 6.19
C SER A 44 -9.85 5.19 6.39
N TRP A 45 -9.02 4.72 7.34
CA TRP A 45 -8.93 3.31 7.68
C TRP A 45 -10.25 2.70 8.13
N ILE A 46 -10.99 3.36 9.03
CA ILE A 46 -12.25 2.83 9.56
C ILE A 46 -13.35 2.71 8.49
N GLN A 47 -13.22 3.46 7.38
CA GLN A 47 -14.13 3.41 6.23
C GLN A 47 -13.65 2.44 5.12
N SER A 48 -12.43 1.90 5.24
CA SER A 48 -11.82 1.04 4.24
C SER A 48 -12.26 -0.43 4.36
N SER A 49 -11.94 -1.24 3.36
CA SER A 49 -12.08 -2.69 3.41
C SER A 49 -11.15 -3.38 4.42
N HIS A 50 -10.18 -2.64 4.99
CA HIS A 50 -9.19 -3.13 5.95
C HIS A 50 -9.44 -2.65 7.38
N LYS A 51 -10.63 -2.11 7.67
CA LYS A 51 -11.03 -1.63 9.01
C LYS A 51 -11.00 -2.70 10.11
N ASP A 52 -10.92 -3.97 9.74
CA ASP A 52 -10.92 -5.10 10.67
C ASP A 52 -9.50 -5.65 10.97
N VAL A 53 -8.45 -5.03 10.40
CA VAL A 53 -7.04 -5.25 10.76
C VAL A 53 -6.43 -3.98 11.35
N THR A 54 -5.37 -4.10 12.14
CA THR A 54 -4.72 -2.97 12.80
C THR A 54 -3.76 -2.20 11.89
N CYS A 55 -3.39 -0.97 12.28
CA CYS A 55 -2.41 -0.18 11.53
C CYS A 55 -1.07 -0.91 11.38
N VAL A 56 -0.64 -1.62 12.44
CA VAL A 56 0.66 -2.32 12.46
C VAL A 56 0.68 -3.57 11.59
N ASP A 57 -0.48 -4.16 11.27
CA ASP A 57 -0.55 -5.30 10.35
C ASP A 57 -0.07 -4.93 8.93
N CYS A 58 -0.10 -3.64 8.59
CA CYS A 58 0.43 -3.11 7.33
C CYS A 58 1.75 -2.34 7.50
N HIS A 59 1.85 -1.50 8.53
CA HIS A 59 2.99 -0.58 8.70
C HIS A 59 4.19 -1.17 9.44
N VAL A 60 4.11 -2.39 9.94
CA VAL A 60 5.24 -3.08 10.60
C VAL A 60 5.54 -4.38 9.87
N ARG A 61 6.74 -4.52 9.30
CA ARG A 61 7.14 -5.75 8.63
C ARG A 61 7.18 -6.92 9.61
N PRO A 62 6.82 -8.14 9.17
CA PRO A 62 6.85 -9.32 10.02
C PRO A 62 8.29 -9.65 10.45
N GLY A 63 8.40 -10.25 11.63
CA GLY A 63 9.69 -10.67 12.20
C GLY A 63 10.36 -9.62 13.08
N VAL A 64 11.45 -10.03 13.73
CA VAL A 64 12.13 -9.20 14.75
C VAL A 64 12.76 -7.95 14.14
N SER A 65 13.33 -8.04 12.94
CA SER A 65 13.93 -6.90 12.25
C SER A 65 12.89 -5.84 11.89
N GLY A 66 11.74 -6.25 11.35
CA GLY A 66 10.63 -5.35 11.05
C GLY A 66 10.05 -4.71 12.30
N PHE A 67 9.87 -5.48 13.37
CA PHE A 67 9.47 -4.93 14.67
C PHE A 67 10.45 -3.85 15.17
N ILE A 68 11.76 -4.10 15.12
CA ILE A 68 12.76 -3.12 15.60
C ILE A 68 12.75 -1.88 14.70
N GLN A 69 12.82 -2.05 13.38
CA GLN A 69 12.94 -0.93 12.45
C GLN A 69 11.64 -0.11 12.36
N ASP A 70 10.52 -0.77 12.11
CA ASP A 70 9.28 -0.10 11.74
C ASP A 70 8.43 0.27 12.95
N LYS A 71 8.58 -0.42 14.08
CA LYS A 71 7.82 -0.10 15.30
C LYS A 71 8.65 0.63 16.35
N VAL A 72 9.86 0.15 16.65
CA VAL A 72 10.66 0.76 17.72
C VAL A 72 11.38 2.01 17.22
N LEU A 73 12.20 1.91 16.18
CA LEU A 73 13.01 3.03 15.71
C LEU A 73 12.16 4.11 15.05
N ALA A 74 11.33 3.75 14.07
CA ALA A 74 10.42 4.71 13.44
C ALA A 74 9.41 5.32 14.43
N GLY A 75 8.90 4.53 15.38
CA GLY A 75 8.01 5.05 16.42
C GLY A 75 8.70 6.05 17.37
N ILE A 76 9.97 5.83 17.71
CA ILE A 76 10.76 6.81 18.49
C ILE A 76 10.97 8.09 17.68
N GLU A 77 11.26 7.97 16.39
CA GLU A 77 11.42 9.09 15.47
C GLU A 77 10.12 9.92 15.36
N ASP A 78 8.97 9.26 15.15
CA ASP A 78 7.66 9.91 15.09
C ASP A 78 7.34 10.68 16.38
N VAL A 79 7.63 10.09 17.54
CA VAL A 79 7.47 10.74 18.84
C VAL A 79 8.41 11.94 18.95
N ALA A 80 9.68 11.79 18.58
CA ALA A 80 10.65 12.87 18.63
C ALA A 80 10.25 14.06 17.73
N ILE A 81 9.80 13.79 16.51
CA ILE A 81 9.28 14.81 15.59
C ILE A 81 8.04 15.50 16.18
N THR A 82 7.15 14.72 16.80
CA THR A 82 5.91 15.24 17.42
C THR A 82 6.18 16.22 18.56
N PHE A 83 7.16 15.94 19.42
CA PHE A 83 7.42 16.75 20.61
C PHE A 83 8.51 17.82 20.42
N PHE A 84 9.47 17.58 19.53
CA PHE A 84 10.67 18.42 19.41
C PHE A 84 10.91 18.96 17.99
N GLY A 85 10.13 18.51 17.00
CA GLY A 85 10.26 18.91 15.61
C GLY A 85 9.03 19.66 15.08
N THR A 86 8.90 19.65 13.76
CA THR A 86 7.71 20.12 13.05
C THR A 86 7.04 18.91 12.40
N PRO A 87 5.88 18.46 12.90
CA PRO A 87 5.16 17.35 12.29
C PRO A 87 4.80 17.64 10.83
N THR A 88 5.03 16.65 9.96
CA THR A 88 4.59 16.70 8.57
C THR A 88 3.07 16.82 8.49
N GLU A 89 2.56 17.56 7.52
CA GLU A 89 1.11 17.60 7.29
C GLU A 89 0.58 16.23 6.88
N SER A 90 -0.64 15.88 7.32
CA SER A 90 -1.20 14.54 7.15
C SER A 90 -1.22 14.03 5.71
N HIS A 91 -1.45 14.92 4.74
CA HIS A 91 -1.48 14.58 3.31
C HIS A 91 -0.09 14.46 2.65
N ASN A 92 0.96 14.86 3.36
CA ASN A 92 2.36 14.72 2.97
C ASN A 92 3.08 13.62 3.76
N LEU A 93 2.37 12.86 4.60
CA LEU A 93 2.94 11.69 5.24
C LEU A 93 3.37 10.66 4.20
N GLU A 94 4.59 10.19 4.35
CA GLU A 94 5.15 9.12 3.53
C GLU A 94 5.37 7.90 4.42
N SER A 95 4.89 6.75 3.97
CA SER A 95 5.16 5.48 4.62
C SER A 95 5.36 4.41 3.58
N HIS A 96 6.48 3.68 3.69
CA HIS A 96 6.77 2.58 2.80
C HIS A 96 6.17 1.28 3.35
N VAL A 97 5.03 0.88 2.80
CA VAL A 97 4.39 -0.40 3.12
C VAL A 97 4.99 -1.51 2.25
N SER A 98 5.64 -2.49 2.89
CA SER A 98 6.28 -3.60 2.16
C SER A 98 5.25 -4.53 1.53
N SER A 99 5.43 -4.90 0.26
CA SER A 99 4.60 -5.91 -0.42
C SER A 99 4.51 -7.25 0.34
N SER A 100 5.50 -7.56 1.18
CA SER A 100 5.50 -8.77 2.01
C SER A 100 4.34 -8.80 3.02
N VAL A 101 3.91 -7.66 3.56
CA VAL A 101 2.76 -7.60 4.48
C VAL A 101 1.47 -7.93 3.74
N CYS A 102 1.30 -7.41 2.52
CA CYS A 102 0.15 -7.69 1.68
C CYS A 102 0.07 -9.18 1.35
N ILE A 103 1.19 -9.78 0.94
CA ILE A 103 1.29 -11.19 0.56
C ILE A 103 1.11 -12.12 1.76
N SER A 104 1.38 -11.67 2.99
CA SER A 104 1.17 -12.49 4.19
C SER A 104 -0.28 -12.96 4.34
N CYS A 105 -1.25 -12.12 3.92
CA CYS A 105 -2.69 -12.40 3.86
C CYS A 105 -3.16 -12.75 2.44
N HIS A 106 -2.74 -12.00 1.42
CA HIS A 106 -3.18 -12.16 0.02
C HIS A 106 -2.29 -13.13 -0.80
N ARG A 107 -1.91 -14.26 -0.23
CA ARG A 107 -0.92 -15.22 -0.80
C ARG A 107 -1.23 -15.69 -2.23
N ALA A 108 -2.51 -15.78 -2.57
CA ALA A 108 -2.96 -16.26 -3.88
C ALA A 108 -2.83 -15.21 -4.99
N ILE A 109 -2.60 -13.93 -4.67
CA ILE A 109 -2.61 -12.84 -5.66
C ILE A 109 -1.53 -13.03 -6.74
N LEU A 110 -0.38 -13.60 -6.38
CA LEU A 110 0.71 -13.91 -7.32
C LEU A 110 0.42 -15.05 -8.30
N ARG A 111 -0.79 -15.62 -8.25
CA ARG A 111 -1.31 -16.60 -9.22
C ARG A 111 -2.39 -16.00 -10.11
N VAL A 112 -2.77 -14.74 -9.86
CA VAL A 112 -3.74 -14.01 -10.67
C VAL A 112 -3.00 -13.39 -11.86
N THR A 113 -3.26 -13.94 -13.05
CA THR A 113 -2.76 -13.46 -14.35
C THR A 113 -3.76 -12.59 -15.08
N GLU A 114 -5.03 -12.74 -14.74
CA GLU A 114 -6.17 -11.99 -15.27
C GLU A 114 -7.19 -11.77 -14.16
N VAL A 115 -7.88 -10.64 -14.19
CA VAL A 115 -8.97 -10.36 -13.25
C VAL A 115 -10.26 -10.90 -13.86
N SER A 116 -11.00 -11.71 -13.09
CA SER A 116 -12.27 -12.27 -13.57
C SER A 116 -13.22 -11.16 -13.99
N VAL A 117 -13.85 -11.32 -15.16
CA VAL A 117 -14.80 -10.33 -15.71
C VAL A 117 -16.00 -10.06 -14.80
N ARG A 118 -16.35 -11.01 -13.91
CA ARG A 118 -17.41 -10.82 -12.91
C ARG A 118 -17.03 -9.82 -11.82
N ASP A 119 -15.73 -9.71 -11.56
CA ASP A 119 -15.15 -8.89 -10.49
C ASP A 119 -14.74 -7.50 -11.04
N LEU A 120 -14.77 -7.33 -12.36
CA LEU A 120 -14.47 -6.06 -13.04
C LEU A 120 -15.71 -5.15 -13.14
N PRO A 121 -15.52 -3.83 -12.99
CA PRO A 121 -16.58 -2.87 -13.26
C PRO A 121 -16.75 -2.61 -14.76
N ALA A 122 -17.92 -2.15 -15.18
CA ALA A 122 -18.12 -1.61 -16.53
C ALA A 122 -17.44 -0.24 -16.69
N PRO A 123 -16.87 0.08 -17.87
CA PRO A 123 -16.73 -0.77 -19.07
C PRO A 123 -15.61 -1.82 -19.08
N VAL A 124 -14.70 -1.87 -18.09
CA VAL A 124 -13.53 -2.78 -18.14
C VAL A 124 -13.94 -4.26 -18.24
N LYS A 125 -15.02 -4.68 -17.58
CA LYS A 125 -15.54 -6.06 -17.69
C LYS A 125 -15.89 -6.48 -19.12
N ASP A 126 -16.18 -5.53 -20.00
CA ASP A 126 -16.60 -5.79 -21.37
C ASP A 126 -15.40 -6.11 -22.26
N VAL A 127 -14.20 -5.63 -21.91
CA VAL A 127 -12.93 -5.87 -22.59
C VAL A 127 -11.97 -6.80 -21.81
N GLY A 128 -12.28 -7.09 -20.54
CA GLY A 128 -11.44 -7.89 -19.64
C GLY A 128 -10.22 -7.11 -19.11
N LEU A 129 -9.45 -7.71 -18.21
CA LEU A 129 -8.19 -7.12 -17.71
C LEU A 129 -7.16 -8.21 -17.44
N ILE A 130 -6.10 -8.19 -18.23
CA ILE A 130 -4.89 -9.00 -18.04
C ILE A 130 -4.01 -8.24 -17.04
N MET A 131 -3.74 -8.88 -15.92
CA MET A 131 -2.90 -8.31 -14.87
C MET A 131 -2.12 -9.42 -14.18
N ASN A 132 -0.94 -9.73 -14.74
CA ASN A 132 -0.04 -10.71 -14.17
C ASN A 132 0.76 -10.13 -13.02
N HIS A 133 0.25 -10.32 -11.80
CA HIS A 133 0.87 -9.77 -10.61
C HIS A 133 2.29 -10.31 -10.40
N ARG A 134 2.57 -11.56 -10.74
CA ARG A 134 3.91 -12.14 -10.59
C ARG A 134 4.92 -11.43 -11.47
N GLU A 135 4.61 -11.27 -12.75
CA GLU A 135 5.50 -10.59 -13.70
C GLU A 135 5.77 -9.14 -13.28
N HIS A 136 4.75 -8.43 -12.80
CA HIS A 136 4.94 -7.07 -12.29
C HIS A 136 5.84 -7.03 -11.05
N MET A 137 5.65 -7.95 -10.10
CA MET A 137 6.47 -8.01 -8.90
C MET A 137 7.94 -8.36 -9.22
N GLU A 138 8.16 -9.31 -10.13
CA GLU A 138 9.51 -9.67 -10.61
C GLU A 138 10.16 -8.50 -11.37
N ALA A 139 9.38 -7.76 -12.16
CA ALA A 139 9.85 -6.56 -12.85
C ALA A 139 10.22 -5.44 -11.86
N PHE A 140 9.43 -5.21 -10.82
CA PHE A 140 9.73 -4.24 -9.77
C PHE A 140 11.00 -4.60 -9.00
N GLU A 141 11.17 -5.87 -8.65
CA GLU A 141 12.37 -6.36 -7.98
C GLU A 141 13.62 -6.11 -8.84
N LYS A 142 13.57 -6.48 -10.12
CA LYS A 142 14.69 -6.24 -11.07
C LYS A 142 14.98 -4.75 -11.29
N ARG A 143 13.96 -3.89 -11.30
CA ARG A 143 14.14 -2.43 -11.43
C ARG A 143 14.74 -1.81 -10.17
N GLY A 144 14.54 -2.41 -9.00
CA GLY A 144 15.16 -1.97 -7.75
C GLY A 144 14.75 -0.56 -7.30
N LYS A 145 13.60 -0.04 -7.77
CA LYS A 145 13.13 1.32 -7.48
C LYS A 145 12.24 1.44 -6.23
N GLY A 146 12.16 0.39 -5.42
CA GLY A 146 11.28 0.34 -4.23
C GLY A 146 9.79 0.22 -4.59
N GLU A 147 9.47 -0.31 -5.77
CA GLU A 147 8.10 -0.51 -6.22
C GLU A 147 7.48 -1.80 -5.65
N GLY A 148 6.14 -1.85 -5.60
CA GLY A 148 5.42 -2.95 -4.97
C GLY A 148 3.91 -2.82 -5.09
N CYS A 149 3.18 -3.49 -4.19
CA CYS A 149 1.71 -3.53 -4.24
C CYS A 149 1.09 -2.12 -4.23
N THR A 150 1.58 -1.23 -3.37
CA THR A 150 1.08 0.15 -3.23
C THR A 150 1.46 1.06 -4.39
N THR A 151 2.35 0.63 -5.30
CA THR A 151 2.66 1.38 -6.52
C THR A 151 1.44 1.52 -7.42
N CYS A 152 0.57 0.49 -7.47
CA CYS A 152 -0.71 0.54 -8.17
C CYS A 152 -1.88 0.66 -7.18
N HIS A 153 -1.82 -0.08 -6.06
CA HIS A 153 -2.85 -0.07 -5.03
C HIS A 153 -2.55 0.98 -3.94
N GLY A 154 -2.22 2.21 -4.34
CA GLY A 154 -1.89 3.30 -3.40
C GLY A 154 -3.08 3.76 -2.54
N ARG A 155 -4.29 3.28 -2.84
CA ARG A 155 -5.56 3.71 -2.25
C ARG A 155 -6.26 2.66 -1.39
N VAL A 156 -5.53 1.62 -0.97
CA VAL A 156 -6.13 0.50 -0.20
C VAL A 156 -6.81 1.00 1.08
N VAL A 157 -6.18 1.96 1.76
CA VAL A 157 -6.67 2.49 3.06
C VAL A 157 -6.81 4.01 3.03
N HIS A 158 -5.76 4.74 2.61
CA HIS A 158 -5.69 6.21 2.74
C HIS A 158 -6.12 6.98 1.48
N GLY A 159 -7.13 6.46 0.79
CA GLY A 159 -7.70 7.06 -0.41
C GLY A 159 -9.11 6.55 -0.68
N ALA A 160 -9.97 7.40 -1.23
CA ALA A 160 -11.31 6.97 -1.62
C ALA A 160 -11.23 6.02 -2.84
N PRO A 161 -12.01 4.91 -2.83
CA PRO A 161 -12.15 4.07 -4.02
C PRO A 161 -12.66 4.89 -5.20
N ILE A 162 -12.13 4.61 -6.39
CA ILE A 162 -12.62 5.21 -7.62
C ILE A 162 -14.03 4.66 -7.87
N LYS A 163 -15.02 5.57 -7.99
CA LYS A 163 -16.41 5.23 -8.36
C LYS A 163 -17.02 4.10 -7.54
N THR A 164 -16.67 4.02 -6.26
CA THR A 164 -17.21 3.05 -5.28
C THR A 164 -16.98 1.57 -5.61
N TYR A 165 -16.01 1.25 -6.48
CA TYR A 165 -15.73 -0.15 -6.78
C TYR A 165 -15.16 -0.90 -5.58
N PRO A 166 -15.57 -2.17 -5.37
CA PRO A 166 -15.06 -2.99 -4.26
C PRO A 166 -13.59 -3.37 -4.45
N ILE A 167 -13.07 -3.31 -5.68
CA ILE A 167 -11.68 -3.62 -6.02
C ILE A 167 -10.94 -2.32 -6.37
N VAL A 168 -9.79 -2.12 -5.74
CA VAL A 168 -8.89 -1.00 -6.07
C VAL A 168 -8.19 -1.34 -7.39
N ILE A 169 -8.75 -0.87 -8.49
CA ILE A 169 -8.12 -0.94 -9.81
C ILE A 169 -7.41 0.40 -10.07
N PRO A 170 -6.11 0.40 -10.47
CA PRO A 170 -5.42 1.62 -10.86
C PRO A 170 -6.13 2.27 -12.07
N ARG A 171 -5.92 3.57 -12.28
CA ARG A 171 -6.46 4.22 -13.49
C ARG A 171 -5.81 3.64 -14.75
N GLY A 172 -6.51 3.69 -15.88
CA GLY A 172 -5.99 3.13 -17.13
C GLY A 172 -7.07 2.82 -18.18
N HIS A 173 -7.11 3.69 -19.20
CA HIS A 173 -7.54 3.55 -20.59
C HIS A 173 -8.71 2.60 -20.90
N VAL A 174 -9.85 2.85 -20.25
CA VAL A 174 -11.18 2.66 -20.85
C VAL A 174 -11.97 3.96 -20.53
N LYS A 175 -13.09 4.28 -21.21
CA LYS A 175 -13.98 5.45 -20.98
C LYS A 175 -14.21 5.88 -19.50
N LEU A 176 -13.92 4.98 -18.57
CA LEU A 176 -13.75 5.22 -17.14
C LEU A 176 -12.77 6.35 -16.77
N ASP A 177 -11.66 6.51 -17.49
CA ASP A 177 -10.62 7.53 -17.24
C ASP A 177 -11.00 8.93 -17.73
N ASP A 178 -11.98 9.04 -18.63
CA ASP A 178 -12.49 10.33 -19.14
C ASP A 178 -13.29 11.09 -18.08
N GLN A 179 -13.68 10.41 -16.98
CA GLN A 179 -14.36 11.07 -15.88
C GLN A 179 -13.34 11.73 -14.94
N PRO A 180 -13.50 13.03 -14.64
CA PRO A 180 -12.67 13.71 -13.67
C PRO A 180 -12.70 12.96 -12.34
N HIS A 181 -11.52 12.65 -11.83
CA HIS A 181 -11.36 12.14 -10.49
C HIS A 181 -10.25 12.94 -9.82
N GLU A 182 -10.63 13.79 -8.89
CA GLU A 182 -9.70 14.47 -8.00
C GLU A 182 -9.67 13.69 -6.68
N PRO A 183 -8.51 13.13 -6.28
CA PRO A 183 -8.34 12.57 -4.94
C PRO A 183 -8.73 13.58 -3.87
N ALA A 184 -9.26 13.11 -2.74
CA ALA A 184 -9.61 13.93 -1.58
C ALA A 184 -8.37 14.40 -0.78
N HIS A 185 -7.32 14.82 -1.49
CA HIS A 185 -6.05 15.29 -0.96
C HIS A 185 -5.64 16.56 -1.70
N PRO A 186 -4.94 17.50 -1.05
CA PRO A 186 -4.40 18.68 -1.73
C PRO A 186 -3.58 18.27 -2.96
N LYS A 187 -3.78 19.00 -4.07
CA LYS A 187 -3.07 18.74 -5.32
C LYS A 187 -1.55 18.72 -5.08
N ASP A 188 -0.87 17.79 -5.74
CA ASP A 188 0.58 17.58 -5.67
C ASP A 188 1.16 17.10 -4.32
N SER A 189 0.31 16.89 -3.30
CA SER A 189 0.72 16.22 -2.06
C SER A 189 1.17 14.77 -2.28
N VAL A 190 1.88 14.21 -1.30
CA VAL A 190 2.34 12.80 -1.35
C VAL A 190 1.15 11.86 -1.54
N LEU A 191 0.09 12.01 -0.72
CA LEU A 191 -1.10 11.18 -0.84
C LEU A 191 -1.85 11.42 -2.15
N TRP A 192 -1.92 12.66 -2.65
CA TRP A 192 -2.52 12.92 -3.96
C TRP A 192 -1.77 12.17 -5.07
N LYS A 193 -0.43 12.24 -5.11
CA LYS A 193 0.39 11.55 -6.11
C LYS A 193 0.23 10.04 -6.03
N ALA A 194 0.25 9.46 -4.82
CA ALA A 194 0.01 8.03 -4.61
C ALA A 194 -1.38 7.60 -5.11
N ASN A 195 -2.38 8.47 -4.96
CA ASN A 195 -3.71 8.22 -5.49
C ASN A 195 -3.74 8.32 -7.03
N MET A 196 -2.87 9.07 -7.69
CA MET A 196 -2.93 9.25 -9.15
C MET A 196 -2.32 8.11 -9.99
N ALA A 197 -1.92 6.99 -9.38
CA ALA A 197 -1.31 5.86 -10.07
C ALA A 197 -2.16 5.29 -11.22
N ASP A 198 -1.51 5.06 -12.36
CA ASP A 198 -2.08 4.43 -13.56
C ASP A 198 -1.08 3.47 -14.22
N CYS A 199 -1.58 2.66 -15.17
CA CYS A 199 -0.78 1.70 -15.93
C CYS A 199 0.24 2.39 -16.86
N LEU A 200 -0.15 3.53 -17.44
CA LEU A 200 0.61 4.22 -18.49
C LEU A 200 1.86 4.93 -17.97
N ARG A 201 1.98 5.15 -16.66
CA ARG A 201 3.22 5.61 -16.00
C ARG A 201 4.41 4.68 -16.25
N CYS A 202 4.16 3.41 -16.56
CA CYS A 202 5.20 2.45 -16.93
C CYS A 202 4.95 1.86 -18.33
N HIS A 203 3.72 1.82 -18.81
CA HIS A 203 3.40 1.41 -20.18
C HIS A 203 3.24 2.62 -21.12
N ASP A 204 4.23 3.51 -21.12
CA ASP A 204 4.29 4.75 -21.92
C ASP A 204 4.77 4.51 -23.37
N GLY A 205 5.41 3.37 -23.61
CA GLY A 205 6.10 3.04 -24.85
C GLY A 205 7.56 3.49 -24.89
N GLU A 206 8.12 3.88 -23.75
CA GLU A 206 9.52 4.25 -23.56
C GLU A 206 10.22 3.33 -22.55
N GLN A 207 9.54 2.99 -21.45
CA GLN A 207 10.07 2.11 -20.41
C GLN A 207 10.35 0.70 -20.97
N ARG A 208 11.49 0.13 -20.54
CA ARG A 208 11.94 -1.19 -20.95
C ARG A 208 11.98 -2.19 -19.81
N TYR A 209 11.82 -3.46 -20.13
CA TYR A 209 12.05 -4.62 -19.28
C TYR A 209 12.73 -5.71 -20.10
N GLU A 210 13.87 -6.24 -19.62
CA GLU A 210 14.68 -7.25 -20.33
C GLU A 210 15.05 -6.89 -21.78
N GLY A 211 15.27 -5.60 -22.04
CA GLY A 211 15.62 -5.08 -23.37
C GLY A 211 14.42 -4.73 -24.26
N GLU A 212 13.24 -5.26 -23.96
CA GLU A 212 12.00 -5.00 -24.68
C GLU A 212 11.27 -3.78 -24.15
N VAL A 213 10.64 -3.01 -25.04
CA VAL A 213 9.79 -1.87 -24.65
C VAL A 213 8.46 -2.41 -24.14
N LEU A 214 8.00 -1.92 -22.99
CA LEU A 214 6.70 -2.28 -22.45
C LEU A 214 5.59 -1.82 -23.41
N SER A 215 4.82 -2.80 -23.90
CA SER A 215 3.75 -2.56 -24.87
C SER A 215 2.62 -1.73 -24.25
N LYS A 216 2.05 -0.84 -25.07
CA LYS A 216 0.81 -0.09 -24.81
C LYS A 216 -0.34 -0.51 -25.72
N ARG A 217 -0.19 -1.64 -26.41
CA ARG A 217 -1.24 -2.20 -27.27
C ARG A 217 -2.38 -2.74 -26.41
N CYS A 218 -3.62 -2.56 -26.88
CA CYS A 218 -4.84 -2.96 -26.18
C CYS A 218 -4.79 -4.43 -25.73
N GLU A 219 -4.32 -5.32 -26.59
CA GLU A 219 -4.24 -6.78 -26.39
C GLU A 219 -3.21 -7.19 -25.31
N THR A 220 -2.37 -6.26 -24.88
CA THR A 220 -1.42 -6.47 -23.77
C THR A 220 -2.16 -6.47 -22.43
N CYS A 221 -3.20 -5.63 -22.33
CA CYS A 221 -3.91 -5.35 -21.08
C CYS A 221 -5.34 -5.91 -21.07
N HIS A 222 -5.91 -6.19 -22.24
CA HIS A 222 -7.30 -6.61 -22.39
C HIS A 222 -7.38 -7.95 -23.12
N LEU A 223 -8.49 -8.67 -22.92
CA LEU A 223 -8.69 -10.00 -23.48
C LEU A 223 -8.93 -9.90 -25.00
N PRO A 224 -8.07 -10.49 -25.86
CA PRO A 224 -8.14 -10.29 -27.32
C PRO A 224 -9.50 -10.68 -27.94
N ASP A 225 -10.15 -11.71 -27.42
CA ASP A 225 -11.47 -12.18 -27.84
C ASP A 225 -12.60 -11.19 -27.52
N LYS A 226 -12.37 -10.27 -26.57
CA LYS A 226 -13.34 -9.26 -26.14
C LYS A 226 -13.12 -7.88 -26.75
N ILE A 227 -11.87 -7.55 -27.10
CA ILE A 227 -11.52 -6.25 -27.70
C ILE A 227 -12.11 -6.08 -29.10
N GLY A 228 -12.23 -7.16 -29.87
CA GLY A 228 -12.67 -7.12 -31.27
C GLY A 228 -14.06 -6.50 -31.50
N GLY A 229 -14.92 -6.43 -30.48
CA GLY A 229 -16.22 -5.75 -30.56
C GLY A 229 -16.22 -4.26 -30.20
N PHE A 230 -15.09 -3.72 -29.70
CA PHE A 230 -14.94 -2.31 -29.28
C PHE A 230 -14.06 -1.47 -30.23
N LEU A 231 -13.27 -2.12 -31.09
CA LEU A 231 -12.38 -1.45 -32.06
C LEU A 231 -13.03 -1.18 -33.43
N PHE A 232 -14.29 -1.61 -33.63
CA PHE A 232 -15.11 -1.40 -34.82
C PHE A 232 -16.52 -0.97 -34.42
#